data_AF-A0A2V7BAS1-F1
#
_entry.id   AF-A0A2V7BAS1-F1
#
_cell.length_a   1.000
_cell.length_b   1.000
_cell.length_c   1.000
_cell.angle_alpha   90.00
_cell.angle_beta   90.00
_cell.angle_gamma   90.00
#
_symmetry.space_group_name_H-M   'P 1'
#
loop_
_entity.id
_entity.type
_entity.pdbx_description
1 polymer ?
#
loop_
_entity_poly.entity_id
_entity_poly.type
_entity_poly.pdbx_seq_one_letter_code
_entity_poly.pdbx_strand_id
1 'polypeptide(L)'
;MYGQGRDVRGALQPRRRVPAPGDGGLRRADGARRAARRRPELRAQEGRVRRTVVVLGVGLLLGAGGLAWWLTAGAEPVTVDEIGDQVQTLPRGQLPVFAAKEKVAELYRFAVEHPDTLKWMPCMCGCGNLGHTSNRACYIKAESEGQITFTSHAAT
;
A
#
# COMPACT_ATOMS: atom_id res chain seq x y z
N MET A 1 -22.75 117.07 -29.07
CA MET A 1 -24.20 116.93 -28.86
C MET A 1 -24.49 115.50 -28.43
N TYR A 2 -25.17 115.33 -27.29
CA TYR A 2 -25.78 114.10 -26.72
C TYR A 2 -24.86 112.87 -26.50
N GLY A 3 -24.91 112.08 -25.43
CA GLY A 3 -25.80 111.90 -24.28
C GLY A 3 -25.52 110.48 -23.75
N GLN A 4 -25.12 110.32 -22.48
CA GLN A 4 -25.81 109.57 -21.43
C GLN A 4 -25.98 108.04 -21.62
N GLY A 5 -25.52 107.27 -20.62
CA GLY A 5 -25.98 105.88 -20.40
C GLY A 5 -25.14 105.07 -19.40
N ARG A 6 -25.73 104.81 -18.22
CA ARG A 6 -25.34 103.79 -17.20
C ARG A 6 -25.52 102.37 -17.82
N ASP A 7 -25.00 101.24 -17.34
CA ASP A 7 -25.09 100.67 -15.99
C ASP A 7 -24.29 99.33 -15.91
N VAL A 8 -24.25 98.76 -14.71
CA VAL A 8 -23.41 97.70 -14.13
C VAL A 8 -23.58 96.23 -14.61
N ARG A 9 -22.54 95.41 -14.28
CA ARG A 9 -22.51 93.98 -13.82
C ARG A 9 -22.28 92.83 -14.83
N GLY A 10 -21.37 91.94 -14.40
CA GLY A 10 -21.29 90.51 -14.74
C GLY A 10 -20.01 90.13 -15.50
N ALA A 11 -19.24 89.09 -15.20
CA ALA A 11 -19.28 88.06 -14.17
C ALA A 11 -17.85 87.46 -14.07
N LEU A 12 -17.33 87.23 -12.86
CA LEU A 12 -16.08 86.50 -12.62
C LEU A 12 -16.36 84.99 -12.67
N GLN A 13 -15.76 84.27 -13.62
CA GLN A 13 -15.84 82.81 -13.68
C GLN A 13 -14.91 82.16 -12.63
N PRO A 14 -15.37 81.14 -11.87
CA PRO A 14 -14.57 80.53 -10.82
C PRO A 14 -13.62 79.45 -11.34
N ARG A 15 -12.38 79.47 -10.83
CA ARG A 15 -11.36 78.42 -10.97
C ARG A 15 -11.89 77.08 -10.45
N ARG A 16 -11.80 76.02 -11.25
CA ARG A 16 -12.07 74.64 -10.82
C ARG A 16 -11.07 74.23 -9.73
N ARG A 17 -11.61 73.74 -8.60
CA ARG A 17 -10.89 73.19 -7.44
C ARG A 17 -10.24 71.85 -7.79
N VAL A 18 -9.03 71.65 -7.27
CA VAL A 18 -8.36 70.35 -7.14
C VAL A 18 -9.09 69.53 -6.05
N PRO A 19 -9.33 68.23 -6.22
CA PRO A 19 -9.96 67.40 -5.18
C PRO A 19 -9.06 67.25 -3.95
N ALA A 20 -9.64 67.36 -2.76
CA ALA A 20 -8.97 67.08 -1.49
C ALA A 20 -8.66 65.56 -1.35
N PRO A 21 -7.58 65.18 -0.64
CA PRO A 21 -7.32 63.79 -0.34
C PRO A 21 -8.40 63.28 0.62
N GLY A 22 -9.12 62.23 0.21
CA GLY A 22 -10.10 61.57 1.07
C GLY A 22 -9.41 60.93 2.27
N ASP A 23 -10.01 61.11 3.44
CA ASP A 23 -9.56 60.51 4.69
C ASP A 23 -9.63 58.98 4.61
N GLY A 24 -8.51 58.36 4.29
CA GLY A 24 -8.32 56.91 4.27
C GLY A 24 -8.37 56.35 5.68
N GLY A 25 -9.57 56.21 6.24
CA GLY A 25 -9.81 55.49 7.49
C GLY A 25 -9.20 54.09 7.46
N LEU A 26 -8.35 53.83 8.45
CA LEU A 26 -7.54 52.63 8.65
C LEU A 26 -8.34 51.31 8.50
N ARG A 27 -8.29 50.67 7.32
CA ARG A 27 -8.62 49.24 7.12
C ARG A 27 -7.53 48.30 7.68
N ARG A 28 -6.81 48.69 8.74
CA ARG A 28 -5.63 47.98 9.23
C ARG A 28 -5.94 46.98 10.37
N ALA A 29 -7.11 47.08 11.01
CA ALA A 29 -7.47 46.22 12.14
C ALA A 29 -8.08 44.85 11.72
N ASP A 30 -8.83 44.80 10.62
CA ASP A 30 -9.53 43.57 10.20
C ASP A 30 -8.58 42.48 9.68
N GLY A 31 -7.48 42.86 9.03
CA GLY A 31 -6.47 41.92 8.53
C GLY A 31 -5.74 41.20 9.66
N ALA A 32 -5.36 41.93 10.71
CA ALA A 32 -4.68 41.36 11.88
C ALA A 32 -5.59 40.41 12.67
N ARG A 33 -6.87 40.75 12.83
CA ARG A 33 -7.86 39.88 13.50
C ARG A 33 -8.14 38.60 12.71
N ARG A 34 -8.22 38.69 11.37
CA ARG A 34 -8.37 37.50 10.49
C ARG A 34 -7.11 36.62 10.52
N ALA A 35 -5.91 37.21 10.49
CA ALA A 35 -4.66 36.46 10.60
C ALA A 35 -4.51 35.77 11.97
N ALA A 36 -4.90 36.45 13.06
CA ALA A 36 -4.88 35.91 14.41
C ALA A 36 -5.89 34.76 14.60
N ARG A 37 -7.07 34.80 13.96
CA ARG A 37 -8.02 33.68 13.93
C ARG A 37 -7.58 32.53 13.03
N ARG A 38 -6.90 32.79 11.91
CA ARG A 38 -6.37 31.73 11.03
C ARG A 38 -5.26 30.90 11.69
N ARG A 39 -4.43 31.49 12.55
CA ARG A 39 -3.33 30.77 13.24
C ARG A 39 -3.79 29.56 14.09
N PRO A 40 -4.80 29.66 14.98
CA PRO A 40 -5.31 28.52 15.73
C PRO A 40 -6.05 27.50 14.86
N GLU A 41 -6.76 27.93 13.81
CA GLU A 41 -7.42 27.02 12.86
C GLU A 41 -6.42 26.20 12.04
N LEU A 42 -5.33 26.81 11.57
CA LEU A 42 -4.24 26.10 10.89
C LEU A 42 -3.55 25.11 11.84
N ARG A 43 -3.24 25.50 13.09
CA ARG A 43 -2.67 24.58 14.11
C ARG A 43 -3.60 23.39 14.42
N ALA A 44 -4.90 23.62 14.51
CA ALA A 44 -5.89 22.57 14.74
C ALA A 44 -6.04 21.65 13.51
N GLN A 45 -5.97 22.23 12.30
CA GLN A 45 -5.96 21.50 11.03
C GLN A 45 -4.70 20.63 10.92
N GLU A 46 -3.52 21.14 11.28
CA GLU A 46 -2.24 20.41 11.27
C GLU A 46 -2.25 19.24 12.26
N GLY A 47 -2.80 19.43 13.46
CA GLY A 47 -2.97 18.35 14.43
C GLY A 47 -3.94 17.26 13.95
N ARG A 48 -4.99 17.64 13.21
CA ARG A 48 -5.94 16.71 12.59
C ARG A 48 -5.28 15.93 11.45
N VAL A 49 -4.61 16.61 10.53
CA VAL A 49 -3.88 16.00 9.41
C VAL A 49 -2.80 15.05 9.93
N ARG A 50 -2.00 15.46 10.92
CA ARG A 50 -0.98 14.60 11.53
C ARG A 50 -1.59 13.34 12.15
N ARG A 51 -2.70 13.47 12.87
CA ARG A 51 -3.43 12.31 13.42
C ARG A 51 -3.94 11.39 12.32
N THR A 52 -4.54 11.94 11.26
CA THR A 52 -5.04 11.14 10.13
C THR A 52 -3.91 10.39 9.43
N VAL A 53 -2.79 11.05 9.15
CA VAL A 53 -1.60 10.41 8.54
C VAL A 53 -1.04 9.30 9.45
N VAL A 54 -0.93 9.54 10.75
CA VAL A 54 -0.48 8.51 11.71
C VAL A 54 -1.44 7.32 11.75
N VAL A 55 -2.75 7.57 11.83
CA VAL A 55 -3.77 6.49 11.86
C VAL A 55 -3.76 5.68 10.57
N LEU A 56 -3.67 6.34 9.41
CA LEU A 56 -3.56 5.64 8.13
C LEU A 56 -2.27 4.85 8.03
N GLY A 57 -1.14 5.42 8.45
CA GLY A 57 0.16 4.73 8.47
C GLY A 57 0.16 3.50 9.37
N VAL A 58 -0.37 3.62 10.60
CA VAL A 58 -0.52 2.50 11.54
C VAL A 58 -1.49 1.45 10.98
N GLY A 59 -2.63 1.87 10.42
CA GLY A 59 -3.59 0.96 9.79
C GLY A 59 -2.99 0.18 8.62
N LEU A 60 -2.17 0.82 7.79
CA LEU A 60 -1.49 0.16 6.67
C LEU A 60 -0.46 -0.88 7.16
N LEU A 61 0.30 -0.55 8.21
CA LEU A 61 1.27 -1.47 8.82
C LEU A 61 0.60 -2.69 9.44
N LEU A 62 -0.49 -2.48 10.20
CA LEU A 62 -1.25 -3.58 10.81
C LEU A 62 -1.93 -4.44 9.74
N GLY A 63 -2.49 -3.83 8.69
CA GLY A 63 -3.09 -4.54 7.57
C GLY A 63 -2.09 -5.40 6.81
N ALA A 64 -0.90 -4.86 6.50
CA ALA A 64 0.16 -5.59 5.83
C ALA A 64 0.72 -6.74 6.69
N GLY A 65 0.93 -6.50 7.98
CA GLY A 65 1.39 -7.53 8.92
C GLY A 65 0.38 -8.67 9.08
N GLY A 66 -0.92 -8.35 9.20
CA GLY A 66 -1.99 -9.34 9.27
C GLY A 66 -2.08 -10.21 8.02
N LEU A 67 -1.95 -9.60 6.83
CA LEU A 67 -1.95 -10.33 5.57
C LEU A 67 -0.74 -11.27 5.44
N ALA A 68 0.45 -10.80 5.79
CA ALA A 68 1.66 -11.62 5.75
C ALA A 68 1.57 -12.82 6.71
N TRP A 69 1.07 -12.60 7.93
CA TRP A 69 0.88 -13.68 8.91
C TRP A 69 -0.15 -14.71 8.45
N TRP A 70 -1.26 -14.28 7.84
CA TRP A 70 -2.27 -15.20 7.32
C TRP A 70 -1.74 -16.09 6.18
N LEU A 71 -0.89 -15.52 5.30
CA LEU A 71 -0.31 -16.27 4.17
C LEU A 71 0.69 -17.34 4.61
N THR A 72 1.41 -17.12 5.72
CA THR A 72 2.40 -18.07 6.25
C THR A 72 1.89 -18.91 7.42
N ALA A 73 0.65 -18.68 7.86
CA ALA A 73 0.04 -19.45 8.94
C ALA A 73 0.02 -20.94 8.59
N GLY A 74 0.72 -21.75 9.40
CA GLY A 74 0.80 -23.20 9.23
C GLY A 74 1.94 -23.68 8.32
N ALA A 75 2.75 -22.80 7.74
CA ALA A 75 3.95 -23.22 7.01
C ALA A 75 5.08 -23.55 8.00
N GLU A 76 5.58 -24.79 7.98
CA GLU A 76 6.76 -25.17 8.75
C GLU A 76 8.05 -24.67 8.07
N PRO A 77 9.10 -24.37 8.85
CA PRO A 77 10.40 -24.02 8.29
C PRO A 77 10.96 -25.17 7.46
N VAL A 78 11.74 -24.84 6.44
CA VAL A 78 12.46 -25.84 5.66
C VAL A 78 13.51 -26.49 6.54
N THR A 79 13.51 -27.82 6.58
CA THR A 79 14.55 -28.63 7.19
C THR A 79 15.32 -29.40 6.12
N VAL A 80 16.46 -29.98 6.48
CA VAL A 80 17.22 -30.89 5.62
C VAL A 80 17.24 -32.25 6.29
N ASP A 81 16.89 -33.30 5.56
CA ASP A 81 16.86 -34.67 6.07
C ASP A 81 18.23 -35.36 6.03
N GLU A 82 18.27 -36.63 6.43
CA GLU A 82 19.49 -37.44 6.46
C GLU A 82 20.06 -37.76 5.06
N ILE A 83 19.25 -37.63 4.00
CA ILE A 83 19.63 -37.87 2.60
C ILE A 83 20.11 -36.56 1.94
N GLY A 84 19.87 -35.41 2.58
CA GLY A 84 20.23 -34.07 2.09
C GLY A 84 19.10 -33.38 1.33
N ASP A 85 17.88 -33.95 1.32
CA ASP A 85 16.72 -33.30 0.73
C ASP A 85 16.19 -32.21 1.65
N GLN A 86 15.80 -31.07 1.07
CA GLN A 86 15.00 -30.09 1.75
C GLN A 86 13.58 -30.63 1.96
N VAL A 87 13.05 -30.49 3.17
CA VAL A 87 11.71 -30.94 3.55
C VAL A 87 10.90 -29.76 4.03
N GLN A 88 9.65 -29.66 3.59
CA GLN A 88 8.76 -28.60 4.03
C GLN A 88 7.33 -29.10 4.18
N THR A 89 6.76 -28.94 5.38
CA THR A 89 5.33 -29.17 5.64
C THR A 89 4.56 -27.88 5.43
N LEU A 90 3.51 -27.96 4.62
CA LEU A 90 2.66 -26.83 4.27
C LEU A 90 1.17 -27.21 4.31
N PRO A 91 0.27 -26.24 4.54
CA PRO A 91 -1.15 -26.42 4.28
C PRO A 91 -1.41 -26.82 2.82
N ARG A 92 -2.47 -27.60 2.57
CA ARG A 92 -2.87 -27.95 1.19
C ARG A 92 -3.12 -26.66 0.37
N GLY A 93 -2.75 -26.70 -0.90
CA GLY A 93 -2.87 -25.55 -1.82
C GLY A 93 -1.64 -24.63 -1.86
N GLN A 94 -0.65 -24.86 -0.99
CA GLN A 94 0.66 -24.22 -1.08
C GLN A 94 1.69 -25.15 -1.71
N LEU A 95 2.79 -24.56 -2.20
CA LEU A 95 3.91 -25.29 -2.80
C LEU A 95 5.19 -25.00 -2.02
N PRO A 96 6.12 -25.97 -1.95
CA PRO A 96 7.35 -25.81 -1.20
C PRO A 96 8.27 -24.78 -1.86
N VAL A 97 9.13 -24.13 -1.06
CA VAL A 97 10.04 -23.08 -1.55
C VAL A 97 11.04 -23.58 -2.60
N PHE A 98 11.37 -24.87 -2.57
CA PHE A 98 12.25 -25.49 -3.56
C PHE A 98 11.55 -25.76 -4.91
N ALA A 99 10.23 -25.57 -5.00
CA ALA A 99 9.48 -25.55 -6.25
C ALA A 99 9.46 -24.14 -6.89
N ALA A 100 10.57 -23.39 -6.78
CA ALA A 100 10.64 -21.98 -7.22
C ALA A 100 10.57 -21.78 -8.74
N LYS A 101 11.05 -22.76 -9.52
CA LYS A 101 11.00 -22.71 -10.98
C LYS A 101 9.61 -23.13 -11.45
N GLU A 102 9.06 -22.42 -12.43
CA GLU A 102 7.71 -22.65 -12.96
C GLU A 102 7.48 -24.13 -13.31
N LYS A 103 8.39 -24.74 -14.08
CA LYS A 103 8.25 -26.15 -14.46
C LYS A 103 8.27 -27.11 -13.28
N VAL A 104 9.07 -26.80 -12.26
CA VAL A 104 9.13 -27.58 -11.03
C VAL A 104 7.82 -27.41 -10.26
N ALA A 105 7.32 -26.18 -10.11
CA ALA A 105 6.02 -25.90 -9.49
C ALA A 105 4.85 -26.63 -10.18
N GLU A 106 4.87 -26.75 -11.50
CA GLU A 106 3.88 -27.57 -12.24
C GLU A 106 3.95 -29.05 -11.83
N LEU A 107 5.14 -29.62 -11.70
CA LEU A 107 5.31 -31.03 -11.32
C LEU A 107 4.84 -31.30 -9.89
N TYR A 108 5.13 -30.41 -8.93
CA TYR A 108 4.61 -30.54 -7.57
C TYR A 108 3.09 -30.39 -7.51
N ARG A 109 2.49 -29.48 -8.29
CA ARG A 109 1.03 -29.39 -8.41
C ARG A 109 0.44 -30.66 -8.98
N PHE A 110 1.00 -31.16 -10.07
CA PHE A 110 0.60 -32.43 -10.67
C PHE A 110 0.66 -33.57 -9.66
N ALA A 111 1.71 -33.60 -8.83
CA ALA A 111 1.83 -34.60 -7.79
C ALA A 111 0.71 -34.52 -6.74
N VAL A 112 0.29 -33.33 -6.35
CA VAL A 112 -0.84 -33.16 -5.41
C VAL A 112 -2.18 -33.51 -6.07
N GLU A 113 -2.40 -33.10 -7.32
CA GLU A 113 -3.67 -33.20 -8.04
C GLU A 113 -3.93 -34.58 -8.65
N HIS A 114 -2.87 -35.31 -9.00
CA HIS A 114 -2.95 -36.63 -9.64
C HIS A 114 -2.24 -37.72 -8.84
N PRO A 115 -2.60 -37.92 -7.55
CA PRO A 115 -1.93 -38.88 -6.68
C PRO A 115 -2.03 -40.30 -7.22
N ASP A 116 -3.17 -40.69 -7.80
CA ASP A 116 -3.38 -42.04 -8.29
C ASP A 116 -2.58 -42.32 -9.56
N THR A 117 -2.45 -41.34 -10.45
CA THR A 117 -1.55 -41.45 -11.62
C THR A 117 -0.11 -41.69 -11.17
N LEU A 118 0.39 -40.89 -10.22
CA LEU A 118 1.75 -41.05 -9.71
C LEU A 118 1.97 -42.38 -8.96
N LYS A 119 0.95 -42.92 -8.28
CA LYS A 119 1.03 -44.22 -7.59
C LYS A 119 1.21 -45.40 -8.54
N TRP A 120 0.70 -45.31 -9.77
CA TRP A 120 0.89 -46.34 -10.80
C TRP A 120 2.21 -46.23 -11.55
N MET A 121 2.89 -45.08 -11.45
CA MET A 121 4.18 -44.90 -12.10
C MET A 121 5.32 -45.42 -11.20
N PRO A 122 6.19 -46.29 -11.72
CA PRO A 122 7.26 -46.87 -10.92
C PRO A 122 8.28 -45.81 -10.50
N CYS A 123 8.83 -45.97 -9.30
CA CYS A 123 10.02 -45.23 -8.89
C CYS A 123 11.25 -45.86 -9.55
N MET A 124 11.95 -45.10 -10.39
CA MET A 124 13.14 -45.58 -11.11
C MET A 124 14.45 -45.17 -10.45
N CYS A 125 14.41 -44.58 -9.25
CA CYS A 125 15.58 -44.09 -8.52
C CYS A 125 16.34 -45.18 -7.76
N GLY A 126 15.83 -46.42 -7.73
CA GLY A 126 16.44 -47.54 -6.98
C GLY A 126 16.21 -47.52 -5.47
N CYS A 127 15.42 -46.58 -4.94
CA CYS A 127 15.15 -46.42 -3.51
C CYS A 127 13.93 -47.22 -3.01
N GLY A 128 13.45 -48.22 -3.76
CA GLY A 128 12.29 -49.03 -3.38
C GLY A 128 12.42 -49.72 -2.01
N ASN A 129 13.64 -50.12 -1.64
CA ASN A 129 13.93 -50.73 -0.34
C ASN A 129 13.80 -49.76 0.85
N LEU A 130 13.68 -48.45 0.59
CA LEU A 130 13.40 -47.42 1.60
C LEU A 130 11.90 -47.16 1.76
N GLY A 131 11.04 -47.95 1.09
CA GLY A 131 9.58 -47.79 1.14
C GLY A 131 9.02 -46.85 0.07
N HIS A 132 9.84 -46.36 -0.87
CA HIS A 132 9.40 -45.55 -2.00
C HIS A 132 8.80 -46.43 -3.11
N THR A 133 7.50 -46.71 -3.00
CA THR A 133 6.80 -47.67 -3.87
C THR A 133 6.41 -47.12 -5.24
N SER A 134 6.43 -45.80 -5.43
CA SER A 134 5.99 -45.16 -6.68
C SER A 134 6.64 -43.79 -6.89
N ASN A 135 6.52 -43.24 -8.10
CA ASN A 135 7.02 -41.92 -8.45
C ASN A 135 6.48 -40.79 -7.55
N ARG A 136 5.32 -41.02 -6.89
CA ARG A 136 4.79 -40.12 -5.87
C ARG A 136 5.80 -39.77 -4.77
N ALA A 137 6.61 -40.73 -4.36
CA ALA A 137 7.57 -40.55 -3.26
C ALA A 137 8.68 -39.52 -3.59
N CYS A 138 8.88 -39.18 -4.87
CA CYS A 138 9.84 -38.15 -5.27
C CYS A 138 9.36 -36.72 -4.91
N TYR A 139 8.08 -36.53 -4.59
CA TYR A 139 7.50 -35.21 -4.34
C TYR A 139 6.96 -35.07 -2.91
N ILE A 140 6.36 -36.14 -2.39
CA ILE A 140 5.56 -36.10 -1.16
C ILE A 140 6.04 -37.19 -0.19
N LYS A 141 6.47 -36.77 1.00
CA LYS A 141 6.90 -37.65 2.10
C LYS A 141 5.76 -38.09 2.98
N ALA A 142 4.84 -37.19 3.29
CA ALA A 142 3.71 -37.46 4.17
C ALA A 142 2.54 -36.53 3.85
N GLU A 143 1.34 -36.97 4.20
CA GLU A 143 0.11 -36.19 4.08
C GLU A 143 -0.80 -36.43 5.28
N SER A 144 -1.53 -35.39 5.66
CA SER A 144 -2.63 -35.43 6.62
C SER A 144 -3.82 -34.63 6.07
N GLU A 145 -4.97 -34.62 6.78
CA GLU A 145 -6.21 -33.99 6.31
C GLU A 145 -6.03 -32.52 5.85
N GLY A 146 -5.10 -31.77 6.44
CA GLY A 146 -4.87 -30.36 6.11
C GLY A 146 -3.47 -30.01 5.62
N GLN A 147 -2.50 -30.92 5.69
CA GLN A 147 -1.09 -30.61 5.42
C GLN A 147 -0.42 -31.65 4.53
N ILE A 148 0.59 -31.20 3.79
CA ILE A 148 1.44 -32.02 2.93
C ILE A 148 2.89 -31.72 3.30
N THR A 149 3.67 -32.78 3.55
CA THR A 149 5.12 -32.70 3.72
C THR A 149 5.77 -33.03 2.38
N PHE A 150 6.36 -32.02 1.76
CA PHE A 150 7.08 -32.13 0.50
C PHE A 150 8.56 -32.46 0.73
N THR A 151 9.19 -33.11 -0.24
CA THR A 151 10.65 -33.29 -0.31
C THR A 151 11.19 -32.64 -1.58
N SER A 152 12.40 -32.09 -1.56
CA SER A 152 13.07 -31.56 -2.74
C SER A 152 13.63 -32.63 -3.69
N HIS A 153 13.40 -33.92 -3.42
CA HIS A 153 13.97 -35.03 -4.19
C HIS A 153 13.75 -34.89 -5.71
N ALA A 154 12.58 -34.41 -6.14
CA ALA A 154 12.27 -34.16 -7.56
C ALA A 154 12.76 -32.80 -8.10
N ALA A 155 13.35 -31.95 -7.26
CA ALA A 155 13.84 -30.61 -7.58
C ALA A 155 15.38 -30.48 -7.55
N THR A 156 16.09 -31.54 -7.14
CA THR A 156 17.55 -31.64 -7.08
C THR A 156 18.10 -32.29 -8.36
#